data_AF-A0A511QLD2-F1
#
_entry.id   AF-A0A511QLD2-F1
#
_cell.length_a   1.000
_cell.length_b   1.000
_cell.length_c   1.000
_cell.angle_alpha   90.00
_cell.angle_beta   90.00
_cell.angle_gamma   90.00
#
_symmetry.space_group_name_H-M   'P 1'
#
loop_
_entity.id
_entity.type
_entity.pdbx_description
1 polymer ?
#
loop_
_entity_poly.entity_id
_entity_poly.type
_entity_poly.pdbx_seq_one_letter_code
_entity_poly.pdbx_strand_id
1 'polypeptide(L)'
;MNTPKKYLSAFLFTAIIASLLFYYASLGTSTHISASVINNTLTQSLDGQRRYLTVHFDSVGQKRVLVPVTADCPEGFLVTFSQVRRPFIEPSFTFLQCKPPMPLAN
;
A
#
# COMPACT_ATOMS: atom_id res chain seq x y z
N MET A 1 22.89 -7.80 -46.39
CA MET A 1 21.63 -8.49 -46.74
C MET A 1 21.02 -9.04 -45.47
N ASN A 2 19.80 -8.61 -45.18
CA ASN A 2 19.07 -8.87 -43.93
C ASN A 2 19.05 -10.37 -43.64
N THR A 3 19.64 -10.78 -42.52
CA THR A 3 19.48 -12.14 -42.01
C THR A 3 18.29 -12.12 -41.07
N PRO A 4 17.06 -12.40 -41.55
CA PRO A 4 15.84 -12.32 -40.73
C PRO A 4 15.95 -13.18 -39.46
N LYS A 5 16.74 -14.26 -39.52
CA LYS A 5 17.05 -15.13 -38.39
C LYS A 5 17.71 -14.40 -37.21
N LYS A 6 18.58 -13.41 -37.47
CA LYS A 6 19.25 -12.64 -36.40
C LYS A 6 18.27 -11.71 -35.69
N TYR A 7 17.38 -11.06 -36.44
CA TYR A 7 16.34 -10.20 -35.87
C TYR A 7 15.32 -11.02 -35.07
N LEU A 8 14.93 -12.20 -35.59
CA LEU A 8 14.05 -13.12 -34.87
C LEU A 8 14.68 -13.59 -33.55
N SER A 9 15.96 -13.96 -33.58
CA SER A 9 16.70 -14.36 -32.37
C SER A 9 16.81 -13.22 -31.35
N ALA A 10 17.12 -12.00 -31.79
CA ALA A 10 17.19 -10.83 -30.91
C ALA A 10 15.82 -10.53 -30.28
N PHE A 11 14.74 -10.58 -31.08
CA PHE A 11 13.38 -10.35 -30.59
C PHE A 11 12.96 -11.38 -29.53
N LEU A 12 13.22 -12.66 -29.76
CA LEU A 12 12.94 -13.72 -28.79
C LEU A 12 13.72 -13.51 -27.48
N PHE A 13 15.00 -13.15 -27.58
CA PHE A 13 15.81 -12.88 -26.40
C PHE A 13 15.28 -11.68 -25.60
N THR A 14 14.93 -10.58 -26.26
CA THR A 14 14.32 -9.41 -25.60
C THR A 14 12.97 -9.73 -24.99
N ALA A 15 12.16 -10.58 -25.64
CA ALA A 15 10.85 -10.99 -25.13
C ALA A 15 10.99 -11.85 -23.86
N ILE A 16 11.97 -12.76 -23.83
CA ILE A 16 12.27 -13.56 -22.63
C ILE A 16 12.70 -12.67 -21.47
N ILE A 17 13.62 -11.72 -21.71
CA ILE A 17 14.07 -10.78 -20.68
C ILE A 17 12.89 -9.92 -20.19
N ALA A 18 12.08 -9.38 -21.10
CA ALA A 18 10.92 -8.59 -20.73
C ALA A 18 9.94 -9.41 -19.88
N SER A 19 9.62 -10.64 -20.29
CA SER A 19 8.76 -11.55 -19.52
C SER A 19 9.30 -11.84 -18.13
N LEU A 20 10.61 -12.04 -18.01
CA LEU A 20 11.27 -12.26 -16.72
C LEU A 20 11.13 -11.02 -15.82
N LEU A 21 11.37 -9.82 -16.36
CA LEU A 21 11.21 -8.57 -15.63
C LEU A 21 9.77 -8.35 -15.16
N PHE A 22 8.78 -8.60 -16.03
CA PHE A 22 7.37 -8.52 -15.66
C PHE A 22 6.99 -9.53 -14.57
N TYR A 23 7.52 -10.75 -14.65
CA TYR A 23 7.32 -11.75 -13.61
C TYR A 23 7.84 -11.24 -12.26
N TYR A 24 9.09 -10.80 -12.18
CA TYR A 24 9.66 -10.27 -10.93
C TYR A 24 8.95 -9.00 -10.44
N ALA A 25 8.50 -8.12 -11.32
CA ALA A 25 7.71 -6.94 -10.95
C ALA A 25 6.32 -7.30 -10.38
N SER A 26 5.78 -8.46 -10.76
CA SER A 26 4.49 -8.94 -10.26
C SER A 26 4.56 -9.57 -8.86
N LEU A 27 5.76 -9.97 -8.40
CA LEU A 27 5.95 -10.53 -7.07
C LEU A 27 5.68 -9.44 -6.02
N GLY A 28 4.51 -9.52 -5.39
CA GLY A 28 4.13 -8.67 -4.29
C GLY A 28 4.30 -9.38 -2.95
N THR A 29 4.82 -8.68 -1.95
CA THR A 29 4.77 -9.13 -0.56
C THR A 29 3.64 -8.40 0.16
N SER A 30 2.82 -9.16 0.89
CA SER A 30 1.78 -8.62 1.77
C SER A 30 2.31 -8.62 3.19
N THR A 31 2.42 -7.45 3.81
CA THR A 31 2.84 -7.29 5.20
C THR A 31 1.81 -6.53 6.00
N HIS A 32 1.68 -6.87 7.27
CA HIS A 32 0.85 -6.11 8.20
C HIS A 32 1.72 -5.06 8.88
N ILE A 33 1.27 -3.81 8.85
CA ILE A 33 1.96 -2.70 9.50
C ILE A 33 0.99 -1.98 10.43
N SER A 34 1.50 -1.54 11.58
CA SER A 34 0.72 -0.77 12.55
C SER A 34 1.14 0.69 12.53
N ALA A 35 0.20 1.59 12.82
CA ALA A 35 0.42 3.02 12.88
C ALA A 35 -0.44 3.65 13.99
N SER A 36 0.04 4.70 14.63
CA SER A 36 -0.74 5.46 15.59
C SER A 36 -1.57 6.54 14.90
N VAL A 37 -2.81 6.73 15.32
CA VAL A 37 -3.68 7.79 14.79
C VAL A 37 -3.30 9.12 15.44
N ILE A 38 -2.93 10.10 14.62
CA ILE A 38 -2.64 11.46 15.06
C ILE A 38 -3.89 12.34 14.93
N ASN A 39 -4.65 12.19 13.84
CA ASN A 39 -5.84 12.98 13.57
C ASN A 39 -6.84 12.17 12.74
N ASN A 40 -8.13 12.40 12.98
CA ASN A 40 -9.23 11.81 12.24
C ASN A 40 -10.11 12.93 11.63
N THR A 41 -10.16 12.98 10.30
CA THR A 41 -10.95 13.97 9.57
C THR A 41 -12.04 13.28 8.75
N LEU A 42 -13.30 13.57 9.07
CA LEU A 42 -14.46 13.17 8.28
C LEU A 42 -14.84 14.31 7.33
N THR A 43 -14.86 14.03 6.03
CA THR A 43 -15.31 14.98 5.00
C THR A 43 -16.62 14.50 4.40
N GLN A 44 -17.53 15.44 4.13
CA GLN A 44 -18.80 15.18 3.47
C GLN A 44 -18.80 15.84 2.10
N SER A 45 -19.13 15.07 1.07
CA SER A 45 -19.34 15.52 -0.30
C SER A 45 -20.77 15.18 -0.73
N LEU A 46 -21.17 15.66 -1.91
CA LEU A 46 -22.42 15.27 -2.57
C LEU A 46 -22.49 13.76 -2.83
N ASP A 47 -21.34 13.12 -3.08
CA ASP A 47 -21.24 11.68 -3.36
C ASP A 47 -21.18 10.81 -2.09
N GLY A 48 -21.24 11.41 -0.90
CA GLY A 48 -21.18 10.71 0.38
C GLY A 48 -20.03 11.14 1.28
N GLN A 49 -19.72 10.30 2.27
CA GLN A 49 -18.76 10.61 3.32
C GLN A 49 -17.42 9.89 3.10
N ARG A 50 -16.32 10.58 3.38
CA ARG A 50 -14.96 10.03 3.34
C ARG A 50 -14.24 10.33 4.63
N ARG A 51 -13.73 9.29 5.30
CA ARG A 51 -12.91 9.42 6.50
C ARG A 51 -11.43 9.28 6.15
N TYR A 52 -10.66 10.27 6.56
CA TYR A 52 -9.21 10.28 6.42
C TYR A 52 -8.58 10.22 7.81
N LEU A 53 -7.63 9.31 7.99
CA LEU A 53 -6.78 9.29 9.18
C LEU A 53 -5.41 9.83 8.81
N THR A 54 -4.89 10.74 9.61
CA THR A 54 -3.46 11.05 9.63
C THR A 54 -2.84 10.10 10.64
N VAL A 55 -2.00 9.19 10.15
CA VAL A 55 -1.34 8.17 10.97
C VAL A 55 0.17 8.37 10.98
N HIS A 56 0.82 7.99 12.06
CA HIS A 56 2.27 7.92 12.16
C HIS A 56 2.73 6.47 12.05
N PHE A 57 3.54 6.19 11.04
CA PHE A 57 4.28 4.94 10.94
C PHE A 57 5.69 5.16 11.48
N ASP A 58 6.17 4.29 12.37
CA ASP A 58 7.55 4.38 12.90
C ASP A 58 8.61 4.32 11.79
N SER A 59 8.29 3.66 10.67
CA SER A 59 9.21 3.44 9.56
C SER A 59 9.16 4.48 8.44
N VAL A 60 8.04 5.16 8.24
CA VAL A 60 7.81 6.04 7.07
C VAL A 60 7.34 7.44 7.46
N GLY A 61 7.14 7.70 8.75
CA GLY A 61 6.65 8.97 9.26
C GLY A 61 5.14 9.14 9.11
N GLN A 62 4.69 10.39 9.04
CA GLN A 62 3.28 10.73 8.98
C GLN A 62 2.71 10.55 7.57
N LYS A 63 1.54 9.91 7.47
CA LYS A 63 0.83 9.74 6.20
C LYS A 63 -0.67 9.85 6.40
N ARG A 64 -1.34 10.44 5.42
CA ARG A 64 -2.80 10.48 5.35
C ARG A 64 -3.32 9.27 4.58
N VAL A 65 -4.24 8.53 5.18
CA VAL A 65 -4.83 7.31 4.61
C VAL A 65 -6.35 7.39 4.63
N LEU A 66 -6.98 6.88 3.58
CA LEU A 66 -8.43 6.75 3.50
C LEU A 66 -8.86 5.49 4.25
N VAL A 67 -9.88 5.59 5.09
CA VAL A 67 -10.44 4.44 5.82
C VAL A 67 -11.96 4.39 5.65
N PRO A 68 -12.58 3.23 5.88
CA PRO A 68 -14.03 3.12 5.89
C PRO A 68 -14.66 4.10 6.89
N VAL A 69 -15.78 4.71 6.49
CA VAL A 69 -16.54 5.64 7.35
C VAL A 69 -17.16 4.97 8.59
N THR A 70 -17.27 3.64 8.57
CA THR A 70 -17.73 2.82 9.69
C THR A 70 -16.63 2.54 10.72
N ALA A 71 -15.35 2.75 10.37
CA ALA A 71 -14.23 2.53 11.28
C ALA A 71 -14.13 3.69 12.27
N ASP A 72 -14.39 3.41 13.56
CA ASP A 72 -14.22 4.39 14.63
C ASP A 72 -12.79 4.30 15.20
N CYS A 73 -11.96 5.27 14.83
CA CYS A 73 -10.55 5.36 15.20
C CYS A 73 -10.24 6.77 15.69
N PRO A 74 -10.41 7.04 16.99
CA PRO A 74 -10.00 8.31 17.55
C PRO A 74 -8.47 8.42 17.64
N GLU A 75 -8.01 9.62 17.95
CA GLU A 75 -6.58 9.92 18.14
C GLU A 75 -5.99 9.05 19.26
N GLY A 76 -4.75 8.61 19.09
CA GLY A 76 -4.05 7.71 20.01
C GLY A 76 -4.31 6.22 19.80
N PHE A 77 -5.24 5.82 18.92
CA PHE A 77 -5.48 4.41 18.61
C PHE A 77 -4.40 3.83 17.70
N LEU A 78 -4.22 2.51 17.78
CA LEU A 78 -3.34 1.76 16.89
C LEU A 78 -4.17 1.15 15.75
N VAL A 79 -3.84 1.51 14.52
CA VAL A 79 -4.46 1.01 13.31
C VAL A 79 -3.52 0.06 12.59
N THR A 80 -4.02 -1.12 12.23
CA THR A 80 -3.28 -2.08 11.40
C THR A 80 -3.74 -1.98 9.95
N PHE A 81 -2.77 -1.87 9.04
CA PHE A 81 -2.98 -1.88 7.61
C PHE A 81 -2.35 -3.13 6.99
N SER A 82 -3.00 -3.70 5.97
CA SER A 82 -2.34 -4.59 5.01
C SER A 82 -1.63 -3.74 3.97
N GLN A 83 -0.32 -3.89 3.87
CA GLN A 83 0.52 -3.24 2.87
C GLN A 83 0.91 -4.28 1.83
N VAL A 84 0.56 -4.03 0.56
CA VAL A 84 1.09 -4.79 -0.56
C VAL A 84 2.22 -3.99 -1.17
N ARG A 85 3.45 -4.50 -1.08
CA ARG A 85 4.62 -3.93 -1.75
C ARG A 85 4.93 -4.73 -3.00
N ARG A 86 5.03 -4.03 -4.13
CA ARG A 86 5.56 -4.57 -5.38
C ARG A 86 6.74 -3.73 -5.83
N PRO A 87 7.76 -4.31 -6.48
CA PRO A 87 8.84 -3.53 -7.08
C PRO A 87 8.29 -2.45 -8.01
N PHE A 88 8.83 -1.25 -7.93
CA PHE A 88 8.50 -0.10 -8.81
C PHE A 88 7.07 0.46 -8.70
N ILE A 89 6.23 -0.01 -7.78
CA ILE A 89 4.85 0.47 -7.58
C ILE A 89 4.71 1.04 -6.17
N GLU A 90 4.01 2.16 -6.02
CA GLU A 90 3.71 2.71 -4.71
C GLU A 90 2.91 1.72 -3.85
N PRO A 91 3.24 1.57 -2.57
CA PRO A 91 2.55 0.61 -1.72
C PRO A 91 1.08 0.99 -1.52
N SER A 92 0.19 0.03 -1.73
CA SER A 92 -1.22 0.16 -1.41
C SER A 92 -1.47 -0.22 0.05
N PHE A 93 -2.21 0.60 0.78
CA PHE A 93 -2.58 0.37 2.17
C PHE A 93 -4.07 0.04 2.25
N THR A 94 -4.40 -1.12 2.79
CA THR A 94 -5.78 -1.53 3.05
C THR A 94 -6.02 -1.52 4.55
N PHE A 95 -7.03 -0.81 5.01
CA PHE A 95 -7.44 -0.80 6.41
C PHE A 95 -7.90 -2.20 6.83
N LEU A 96 -7.39 -2.70 7.97
CA LEU A 96 -7.82 -3.98 8.53
C LEU A 96 -8.58 -3.81 9.84
N GLN A 97 -7.94 -3.18 10.83
CA GLN A 97 -8.49 -3.09 12.18
C GLN A 97 -7.94 -1.88 12.92
N CYS A 98 -8.70 -1.46 13.93
CA CYS A 98 -8.37 -0.38 14.84
C CYS A 98 -8.51 -0.89 16.26
N LYS A 99 -7.52 -0.62 17.11
CA LYS A 99 -7.55 -1.05 18.51
C LYS A 99 -7.15 0.12 19.41
N PRO A 100 -7.74 0.23 20.61
CA PRO A 100 -7.27 1.18 21.59
C PRO A 100 -5.79 0.91 21.92
N PRO A 101 -5.02 1.95 22.28
CA PRO A 101 -3.67 1.74 22.77
C PRO A 101 -3.76 0.86 24.02
N MET A 102 -2.89 -0.15 24.10
CA MET A 102 -2.84 -1.04 25.27
C MET A 102 -2.63 -0.17 26.52
N PRO A 103 -3.43 -0.31 27.59
CA PRO A 103 -3.20 0.47 28.80
C PRO A 103 -1.81 0.14 29.33
N LEU A 104 -1.02 1.17 29.66
CA LEU A 104 0.19 0.98 30.45
C LEU A 104 -0.24 0.24 31.73
N ALA A 105 0.25 -0.98 31.89
CA ALA A 105 0.19 -1.64 33.19
C ALA A 105 1.03 -0.77 34.14
N ASN A 106 0.33 -0.10 35.06
CA ASN A 106 0.95 0.56 36.22
C ASN A 106 1.63 -0.47 37.11
#